data_AF-A0A5C7IJU2-F1
#
_entry.id   AF-A0A5C7IJU2-F1
#
_cell.length_a   1.000
_cell.length_b   1.000
_cell.length_c   1.000
_cell.angle_alpha   90.00
_cell.angle_beta   90.00
_cell.angle_gamma   90.00
#
_symmetry.space_group_name_H-M   'P 1'
#
loop_
_entity.id
_entity.type
_entity.pdbx_description
1 polymer ?
#
loop_
_entity_poly.entity_id
_entity_poly.type
_entity_poly.pdbx_seq_one_letter_code
_entity_poly.pdbx_strand_id
1 'polypeptide(L)'
;MEKSQSLAGEFGVSDEIEELLLTLPRDKTFDGSSIYQYEGAWYRPISLAGLISSRKHFQAKDSDVIVITFLKSGTTWLKALTYAIVHRSHHAIFDSNSPLLTTNSHDLVPFLDFAYDPNNNNSSEHLSSDDPRIFGTHIPYSSLPDSIKNSDCRIVYMCRNPFDQFISHWKFLQNIAQEQNVQPISFEEAFELFCKGIHSFGPSWEHVLGYWKASLDNPRKILFFKYEDVKEDTSFHVNKLADFLGCPFSDVEKSRGVIEEIVKLCSFDNMKDLEVNKTGRFRGSGAKNSKTLFTALRSCSTASPLTTSLPSHPPSLPPPSVMINDHLAESVKAKLKVVDNPNPRFLKYGSLHPDPDLAHPHPLLSKDRDYHPPLVRDGDRLHLYS
;
A
#
# COMPACT_ATOMS: atom_id res chain seq x y z
N MET A 1 -6.99 -16.05 44.56
CA MET A 1 -7.17 -14.70 43.97
C MET A 1 -5.88 -14.33 43.30
N GLU A 2 -5.75 -14.64 42.01
CA GLU A 2 -4.66 -14.13 41.18
C GLU A 2 -4.82 -12.62 41.07
N LYS A 3 -3.77 -11.88 41.43
CA LYS A 3 -3.70 -10.44 41.20
C LYS A 3 -3.63 -10.22 39.69
N SER A 4 -4.63 -9.54 39.13
CA SER A 4 -4.53 -9.03 37.76
C SER A 4 -3.33 -8.09 37.69
N GLN A 5 -2.29 -8.47 36.95
CA GLN A 5 -1.25 -7.55 36.56
C GLN A 5 -1.89 -6.47 35.68
N SER A 6 -1.77 -5.22 36.11
CA SER A 6 -2.15 -4.05 35.31
C SER A 6 -1.32 -4.04 34.03
N LEU A 7 -1.99 -4.05 32.87
CA LEU A 7 -1.36 -4.03 31.55
C LEU A 7 -0.90 -2.60 31.17
N ALA A 8 -1.28 -1.59 31.98
CA ALA A 8 -1.01 -0.17 31.75
C ALA A 8 0.50 0.13 31.64
N GLY A 9 1.33 -0.67 32.30
CA GLY A 9 2.78 -0.58 32.21
C GLY A 9 3.40 -1.35 31.04
N GLU A 10 2.70 -2.32 30.44
CA GLU A 10 3.26 -3.24 29.45
C GLU A 10 3.08 -2.76 28.01
N PHE A 11 1.95 -2.10 27.69
CA PHE A 11 1.64 -1.64 26.33
C PHE A 11 1.57 -0.12 26.16
N GLY A 12 1.59 0.65 27.25
CA GLY A 12 1.49 2.11 27.20
C GLY A 12 0.18 2.61 26.59
N VAL A 13 -0.93 1.93 26.85
CA VAL A 13 -2.28 2.28 26.37
C VAL A 13 -3.18 2.66 27.55
N SER A 14 -4.29 3.35 27.29
CA SER A 14 -5.25 3.76 28.34
C SER A 14 -6.07 2.58 28.86
N ASP A 15 -6.56 2.66 30.10
CA ASP A 15 -7.41 1.64 30.73
C ASP A 15 -8.60 1.19 29.85
N GLU A 16 -9.26 2.12 29.15
CA GLU A 16 -10.35 1.81 28.20
C GLU A 16 -9.92 0.84 27.08
N ILE A 17 -8.68 0.99 26.58
CA ILE A 17 -8.15 0.12 25.53
C ILE A 17 -7.81 -1.24 26.11
N GLU A 18 -7.35 -1.32 27.35
CA GLU A 18 -7.07 -2.59 28.02
C GLU A 18 -8.32 -3.41 28.24
N GLU A 19 -9.37 -2.77 28.76
CA GLU A 19 -10.68 -3.40 28.93
C GLU A 19 -11.21 -3.91 27.59
N LEU A 20 -11.06 -3.13 26.52
CA LEU A 20 -11.43 -3.57 25.17
C LEU A 20 -10.62 -4.79 24.74
N LEU A 21 -9.29 -4.76 24.86
CA LEU A 21 -8.40 -5.85 24.45
C LEU A 21 -8.75 -7.19 25.13
N LEU A 22 -9.22 -7.16 26.37
CA LEU A 22 -9.66 -8.36 27.10
C LEU A 22 -10.90 -9.02 26.49
N THR A 23 -11.70 -8.29 25.71
CA THR A 23 -12.92 -8.80 25.07
C THR A 23 -12.69 -9.32 23.65
N LEU A 24 -11.55 -9.00 23.03
CA LEU A 24 -11.29 -9.28 21.62
C LEU A 24 -10.63 -10.65 21.42
N PRO A 25 -10.91 -11.34 20.30
CA PRO A 25 -10.13 -12.51 19.89
C PRO A 25 -8.64 -12.15 19.78
N ARG A 26 -7.77 -13.00 20.33
CA ARG A 26 -6.32 -12.78 20.40
C ARG A 26 -5.57 -13.92 19.75
N ASP A 27 -4.51 -13.59 19.02
CA ASP A 27 -3.55 -14.54 18.45
C ASP A 27 -2.13 -13.96 18.52
N LYS A 28 -1.13 -14.69 18.03
CA LYS A 28 0.25 -14.24 17.89
C LYS A 28 0.56 -13.79 16.46
N THR A 29 1.47 -12.83 16.32
CA THR A 29 2.05 -12.43 15.04
C THR A 29 3.49 -12.93 14.90
N PHE A 30 4.16 -12.60 13.80
CA PHE A 30 5.45 -13.19 13.40
C PHE A 30 6.61 -13.00 14.39
N ASP A 31 6.60 -11.94 15.19
CA ASP A 31 7.59 -11.72 16.27
C ASP A 31 7.20 -12.40 17.59
N GLY A 32 6.11 -13.18 17.61
CA GLY A 32 5.56 -13.83 18.79
C GLY A 32 4.68 -12.93 19.67
N SER A 33 4.58 -11.64 19.37
CA SER A 33 3.74 -10.69 20.13
C SER A 33 2.24 -10.91 19.89
N SER A 34 1.42 -10.47 20.84
CA SER A 34 -0.05 -10.59 20.75
C SER A 34 -0.66 -9.57 19.80
N ILE A 35 -1.60 -10.03 18.98
CA ILE A 35 -2.47 -9.23 18.12
C ILE A 35 -3.93 -9.56 18.40
N TYR A 36 -4.81 -8.59 18.17
CA TYR A 36 -6.22 -8.63 18.55
C TYR A 36 -7.10 -8.34 17.34
N GLN A 37 -8.15 -9.12 17.14
CA GLN A 37 -9.09 -8.92 16.04
C GLN A 37 -10.12 -7.87 16.40
N TYR A 38 -10.21 -6.81 15.60
CA TYR A 38 -11.18 -5.74 15.73
C TYR A 38 -11.76 -5.42 14.35
N GLU A 39 -13.09 -5.45 14.19
CA GLU A 39 -13.79 -5.15 12.93
C GLU A 39 -13.24 -5.88 11.69
N GLY A 40 -12.86 -7.15 11.85
CA GLY A 40 -12.40 -8.00 10.75
C GLY A 40 -10.92 -7.84 10.38
N ALA A 41 -10.16 -7.01 11.09
CA ALA A 41 -8.71 -6.90 10.93
C ALA A 41 -7.94 -7.13 12.25
N TRP A 42 -6.66 -7.46 12.15
CA TRP A 42 -5.81 -7.76 13.31
C TRP A 42 -4.90 -6.59 13.68
N TYR A 43 -4.84 -6.20 14.94
CA TYR A 43 -4.05 -5.05 15.39
C TYR A 43 -3.16 -5.40 16.58
N ARG A 44 -1.98 -4.79 16.64
CA ARG A 44 -1.24 -4.70 17.91
C ARG A 44 -1.93 -3.69 18.82
N PRO A 45 -1.81 -3.81 20.16
CA PRO A 45 -2.40 -2.87 21.12
C PRO A 45 -2.19 -1.41 20.76
N ILE A 46 -0.94 -1.01 20.48
CA ILE A 46 -0.60 0.38 20.12
C ILE A 46 -1.29 0.85 18.83
N SER A 47 -1.41 -0.03 17.83
CA SER A 47 -2.07 0.29 16.56
C SER A 47 -3.59 0.36 16.71
N LEU A 48 -4.19 -0.47 17.57
CA LEU A 48 -5.61 -0.41 17.88
C LEU A 48 -5.96 0.88 18.64
N ALA A 49 -5.11 1.26 19.61
CA ALA A 49 -5.24 2.54 20.30
C ALA A 49 -5.17 3.71 19.32
N GLY A 50 -4.18 3.72 18.41
CA GLY A 50 -4.05 4.73 17.36
C GLY A 50 -5.26 4.78 16.41
N LEU A 51 -5.79 3.62 16.00
CA LEU A 51 -7.03 3.54 15.21
C LEU A 51 -8.21 4.19 15.94
N ILE A 52 -8.47 3.79 17.19
CA ILE A 52 -9.60 4.32 17.97
C ILE A 52 -9.44 5.81 18.19
N SER A 53 -8.24 6.26 18.50
CA SER A 53 -7.96 7.67 18.75
C SER A 53 -8.08 8.53 17.50
N SER A 54 -7.54 8.07 16.37
CA SER A 54 -7.67 8.78 15.09
C SER A 54 -9.14 8.88 14.65
N ARG A 55 -9.97 7.87 14.87
CA ARG A 55 -11.42 7.98 14.61
C ARG A 55 -12.11 9.02 15.48
N LYS A 56 -11.75 9.10 16.77
CA LYS A 56 -12.36 10.04 17.71
C LYS A 56 -11.93 11.49 17.44
N HIS A 57 -10.68 11.70 17.02
CA HIS A 57 -10.07 13.03 17.08
C HIS A 57 -9.52 13.57 15.77
N PHE A 58 -9.18 12.74 14.79
CA PHE A 58 -8.62 13.21 13.54
C PHE A 58 -9.69 13.88 12.67
N GLN A 59 -9.47 15.15 12.34
CA GLN A 59 -10.29 15.92 11.42
C GLN A 59 -9.51 16.18 10.14
N ALA A 60 -9.92 15.48 9.08
CA ALA A 60 -9.36 15.67 7.74
C ALA A 60 -9.76 17.04 7.19
N LYS A 61 -8.82 17.69 6.51
CA LYS A 61 -9.08 18.83 5.62
C LYS A 61 -9.15 18.33 4.18
N ASP A 62 -9.87 19.05 3.33
CA ASP A 62 -9.94 18.77 1.89
C ASP A 62 -8.57 18.86 1.19
N SER A 63 -7.64 19.63 1.75
CA SER A 63 -6.27 19.74 1.26
C SER A 63 -5.38 18.55 1.66
N ASP A 64 -5.76 17.74 2.64
CA ASP A 64 -4.88 16.69 3.17
C ASP A 64 -4.53 15.62 2.13
N VAL A 65 -3.34 15.05 2.28
CA VAL A 65 -2.88 13.88 1.52
C VAL A 65 -2.68 12.71 2.46
N ILE A 66 -3.40 11.61 2.23
CA ILE A 66 -3.33 10.39 3.04
C ILE A 66 -2.61 9.30 2.25
N VAL A 67 -1.38 8.98 2.66
CA VAL A 67 -0.54 7.92 2.09
C VAL A 67 -0.85 6.60 2.78
N ILE A 68 -1.42 5.65 2.05
CA ILE A 68 -1.88 4.38 2.58
C ILE A 68 -1.17 3.23 1.90
N THR A 69 -0.70 2.29 2.71
CA THR A 69 -0.12 1.05 2.21
C THR A 69 -0.51 -0.08 3.14
N PHE A 70 -0.63 -1.29 2.62
CA PHE A 70 -0.44 -2.43 3.51
C PHE A 70 1.02 -2.47 3.99
N LEU A 71 1.29 -2.95 5.20
CA LEU A 71 2.65 -2.98 5.76
C LEU A 71 3.62 -3.60 4.75
N LYS A 72 4.79 -2.97 4.63
CA LYS A 72 5.90 -3.43 3.77
C LYS A 72 5.60 -3.43 2.26
N SER A 73 4.59 -2.67 1.83
CA SER A 73 4.25 -2.46 0.42
C SER A 73 4.88 -1.19 -0.18
N GLY A 74 5.99 -0.68 0.38
CA GLY A 74 6.68 0.51 -0.14
C GLY A 74 6.40 1.82 0.60
N THR A 75 5.87 1.77 1.83
CA THR A 75 5.45 2.95 2.61
C THR A 75 6.51 4.04 2.74
N THR A 76 7.74 3.68 3.12
CA THR A 76 8.86 4.63 3.27
C THR A 76 9.14 5.37 1.96
N TRP A 77 9.13 4.63 0.85
CA TRP A 77 9.39 5.18 -0.47
C TRP A 77 8.24 6.08 -0.94
N LEU A 78 6.99 5.64 -0.79
CA LEU A 78 5.83 6.44 -1.16
C LEU A 78 5.72 7.72 -0.32
N LYS A 79 6.02 7.66 0.99
CA LYS A 79 6.08 8.83 1.87
C LYS A 79 7.14 9.82 1.38
N ALA A 80 8.35 9.36 1.07
CA ALA A 80 9.42 10.21 0.55
C ALA A 80 9.04 10.87 -0.78
N LEU A 81 8.52 10.11 -1.75
CA LEU A 81 8.07 10.63 -3.04
C LEU A 81 6.96 11.67 -2.88
N THR A 82 5.94 11.36 -2.08
CA THR A 82 4.81 12.27 -1.83
C THR A 82 5.30 13.56 -1.17
N TYR A 83 6.15 13.46 -0.14
CA TYR A 83 6.71 14.61 0.54
C TYR A 83 7.55 15.49 -0.39
N ALA A 84 8.45 14.88 -1.17
CA ALA A 84 9.30 15.57 -2.12
C ALA A 84 8.48 16.32 -3.17
N ILE A 85 7.44 15.69 -3.73
CA ILE A 85 6.56 16.30 -4.73
C ILE A 85 5.82 17.51 -4.15
N VAL A 86 5.21 17.38 -2.97
CA VAL A 86 4.42 18.45 -2.36
C VAL A 86 5.29 19.65 -1.96
N HIS A 87 6.51 19.41 -1.45
CA HIS A 87 7.35 20.47 -0.88
C HIS A 87 8.45 20.97 -1.84
N ARG A 88 8.48 20.51 -3.09
CA ARG A 88 9.54 20.86 -4.07
C ARG A 88 9.68 22.35 -4.38
N SER A 89 8.64 23.15 -4.17
CA SER A 89 8.69 24.61 -4.36
C SER A 89 9.31 25.33 -3.17
N HIS A 90 9.28 24.72 -1.98
CA HIS A 90 9.78 25.30 -0.72
C HIS A 90 11.24 24.94 -0.47
N HIS A 91 11.66 23.77 -0.95
CA HIS A 91 13.05 23.34 -0.93
C HIS A 91 13.52 23.23 -2.37
N ALA A 92 14.46 24.09 -2.77
CA ALA A 92 15.12 23.90 -4.05
C ALA A 92 15.70 22.48 -4.08
N ILE A 93 15.20 21.61 -4.96
CA ILE A 93 15.64 20.20 -5.03
C ILE A 93 17.15 20.13 -5.36
N PHE A 94 17.68 21.18 -5.98
CA PHE A 94 19.10 21.40 -6.24
C PHE A 94 19.93 21.79 -5.00
N ASP A 95 19.28 22.03 -3.86
CA ASP A 95 19.95 22.41 -2.63
C ASP A 95 20.14 21.20 -1.72
N SER A 96 21.34 21.06 -1.15
CA SER A 96 21.76 19.94 -0.30
C SER A 96 21.03 19.87 1.05
N ASN A 97 19.98 20.67 1.23
CA ASN A 97 19.27 20.93 2.49
C ASN A 97 17.86 20.32 2.53
N SER A 98 17.52 19.42 1.59
CA SER A 98 16.22 18.74 1.62
C SER A 98 16.00 18.04 2.97
N PRO A 99 14.83 18.20 3.63
CA PRO A 99 14.52 17.50 4.88
C PRO A 99 14.64 15.98 4.79
N LEU A 100 14.47 15.40 3.59
CA LEU A 100 14.63 13.96 3.36
C LEU A 100 16.08 13.47 3.52
N LEU A 101 17.06 14.37 3.49
CA LEU A 101 18.48 14.05 3.73
C LEU A 101 18.81 14.02 5.23
N THR A 102 18.04 14.75 6.06
CA THR A 102 18.31 14.96 7.48
C THR A 102 17.25 14.38 8.42
N THR A 103 16.10 13.96 7.88
CA THR A 103 14.96 13.44 8.64
C THR A 103 14.34 12.24 7.93
N ASN A 104 13.96 11.20 8.70
CA ASN A 104 13.33 10.02 8.11
C ASN A 104 11.93 10.36 7.58
N SER A 105 11.54 9.78 6.43
CA SER A 105 10.22 9.99 5.83
C SER A 105 9.03 9.65 6.75
N HIS A 106 9.21 8.76 7.73
CA HIS A 106 8.18 8.44 8.72
C HIS A 106 7.97 9.55 9.77
N ASP A 107 8.98 10.40 10.00
CA ASP A 107 8.86 11.57 10.87
C ASP A 107 8.30 12.77 10.08
N LEU A 108 8.66 12.92 8.80
CA LEU A 108 8.13 13.97 7.92
C LEU A 108 6.67 13.73 7.51
N VAL A 109 6.27 12.47 7.39
CA VAL A 109 4.90 12.04 7.09
C VAL A 109 4.43 11.14 8.25
N PRO A 110 3.87 11.71 9.32
CA PRO A 110 3.52 10.97 10.53
C PRO A 110 2.37 9.98 10.30
N PHE A 111 2.31 8.92 11.10
CA PHE A 111 1.27 7.88 10.98
C PHE A 111 0.06 8.15 11.87
N LEU A 112 -1.16 8.10 11.32
CA LEU A 112 -2.39 8.26 12.10
C LEU A 112 -2.60 7.13 13.13
N ASP A 113 -2.15 5.93 12.79
CA ASP A 113 -2.27 4.69 13.57
C ASP A 113 -1.19 4.50 14.65
N PHE A 114 -0.26 5.46 14.78
CA PHE A 114 0.80 5.42 15.81
C PHE A 114 1.10 6.78 16.47
N ALA A 115 0.68 7.90 15.88
CA ALA A 115 1.13 9.23 16.31
C ALA A 115 0.21 9.93 17.32
N TYR A 116 -0.97 9.38 17.62
CA TYR A 116 -1.93 10.07 18.47
C TYR A 116 -1.87 9.57 19.92
N ASP A 117 -1.18 10.33 20.77
CA ASP A 117 -1.25 10.21 22.23
C ASP A 117 -2.11 11.37 22.76
N PRO A 118 -3.34 11.11 23.27
CA PRO A 118 -4.22 12.14 23.81
C PRO A 118 -3.64 12.89 25.02
N ASN A 119 -2.64 12.32 25.70
CA ASN A 119 -1.97 12.94 26.85
C ASN A 119 -0.75 13.77 26.44
N ASN A 120 -0.35 13.72 25.17
CA ASN A 120 0.73 14.50 24.62
C ASN A 120 0.15 15.58 23.69
N ASN A 121 -0.22 16.71 24.30
CA ASN A 121 -0.72 17.91 23.60
C ASN A 121 0.21 18.40 22.48
N ASN A 122 1.48 17.96 22.44
CA ASN A 122 2.42 18.30 21.37
C ASN A 122 2.26 17.45 20.10
N SER A 123 1.39 16.42 20.09
CA SER A 123 1.26 15.49 18.95
C SER A 123 0.28 15.94 17.87
N SER A 124 -0.70 16.81 18.21
CA SER A 124 -1.69 17.31 17.24
C SER A 124 -1.41 18.72 16.72
N GLU A 125 -0.71 19.56 17.48
CA GLU A 125 -0.39 20.96 17.09
C GLU A 125 0.89 21.09 16.23
N HIS A 126 1.73 20.05 16.14
CA HIS A 126 2.97 20.06 15.34
C HIS A 126 2.91 19.26 14.02
N LEU A 127 1.73 18.77 13.63
CA LEU A 127 1.51 18.11 12.34
C LEU A 127 1.45 19.20 11.25
N SER A 128 2.61 19.68 10.79
CA SER A 128 2.82 20.72 9.76
C SER A 128 1.71 21.76 9.63
N SER A 129 1.97 22.99 10.09
CA SER A 129 1.07 24.14 9.85
C SER A 129 0.90 24.48 8.37
N ASP A 130 1.78 23.96 7.50
CA ASP A 130 1.79 24.22 6.07
C ASP A 130 0.86 23.23 5.35
N ASP A 131 -0.18 23.77 4.70
CA ASP A 131 -1.05 22.98 3.83
C ASP A 131 -0.35 22.73 2.46
N PRO A 132 -0.52 21.54 1.86
CA PRO A 132 -1.30 20.40 2.36
C PRO A 132 -0.54 19.55 3.37
N ARG A 133 -1.22 19.14 4.46
CA ARG A 133 -0.67 18.19 5.42
C ARG A 133 -0.61 16.79 4.81
N ILE A 134 0.45 16.04 5.13
CA ILE A 134 0.64 14.68 4.62
C ILE A 134 0.67 13.70 5.80
N PHE A 135 -0.19 12.69 5.75
CA PHE A 135 -0.27 11.65 6.77
C PHE A 135 -0.08 10.27 6.16
N GLY A 136 0.48 9.33 6.94
CA GLY A 136 0.51 7.92 6.59
C GLY A 136 -0.49 7.11 7.40
N THR A 137 -0.96 5.98 6.86
CA THR A 137 -1.64 4.98 7.69
C THR A 137 -1.61 3.57 7.08
N HIS A 138 -1.76 2.55 7.94
CA HIS A 138 -2.02 1.16 7.56
C HIS A 138 -3.47 0.71 7.83
N ILE A 139 -4.36 1.62 8.22
CA ILE A 139 -5.76 1.30 8.54
C ILE A 139 -6.49 0.78 7.28
N PRO A 140 -7.26 -0.32 7.36
CA PRO A 140 -8.12 -0.79 6.28
C PRO A 140 -9.19 0.23 5.88
N TYR A 141 -9.62 0.23 4.61
CA TYR A 141 -10.58 1.23 4.11
C TYR A 141 -11.88 1.28 4.91
N SER A 142 -12.44 0.12 5.27
CA SER A 142 -13.65 0.01 6.10
C SER A 142 -13.50 0.73 7.43
N SER A 143 -12.28 0.71 7.97
CA SER A 143 -11.96 1.20 9.29
C SER A 143 -11.41 2.62 9.33
N LEU A 144 -11.20 3.27 8.18
CA LEU A 144 -10.72 4.65 8.11
C LEU A 144 -11.66 5.62 8.87
N PRO A 145 -11.11 6.69 9.50
CA PRO A 145 -11.90 7.79 10.02
C PRO A 145 -12.90 8.33 9.01
N ASP A 146 -14.14 8.59 9.44
CA ASP A 146 -15.19 9.08 8.55
C ASP A 146 -14.87 10.49 8.02
N SER A 147 -14.11 11.31 8.76
CA SER A 147 -13.61 12.60 8.29
C SER A 147 -12.75 12.44 7.02
N ILE A 148 -11.93 11.39 6.92
CA ILE A 148 -11.16 11.07 5.71
C ILE A 148 -12.08 10.59 4.60
N LYS A 149 -13.09 9.75 4.90
CA LYS A 149 -14.01 9.25 3.87
C LYS A 149 -14.89 10.35 3.27
N ASN A 150 -15.29 11.32 4.09
CA ASN A 150 -16.30 12.34 3.74
C ASN A 150 -15.72 13.69 3.27
N SER A 151 -14.43 13.97 3.48
CA SER A 151 -13.74 15.16 2.94
C SER A 151 -13.33 14.99 1.48
N ASP A 152 -12.78 16.03 0.86
CA ASP A 152 -12.17 15.96 -0.49
C ASP A 152 -10.66 15.66 -0.45
N CYS A 153 -10.14 15.21 0.71
CA CYS A 153 -8.74 14.84 0.86
C CYS A 153 -8.33 13.75 -0.14
N ARG A 154 -7.07 13.77 -0.55
CA ARG A 154 -6.55 12.82 -1.54
C ARG A 154 -5.94 11.61 -0.85
N ILE A 155 -6.29 10.42 -1.32
CA ILE A 155 -5.75 9.15 -0.84
C ILE A 155 -4.81 8.58 -1.90
N VAL A 156 -3.57 8.28 -1.51
CA VAL A 156 -2.61 7.57 -2.36
C VAL A 156 -2.39 6.20 -1.76
N TYR A 157 -2.90 5.16 -2.42
CA TYR A 157 -2.76 3.78 -2.00
C TYR A 157 -1.70 3.05 -2.82
N MET A 158 -0.85 2.24 -2.19
CA MET A 158 0.06 1.33 -2.89
C MET A 158 -0.05 -0.11 -2.36
N CYS A 159 -0.32 -1.05 -3.27
CA CYS A 159 -0.19 -2.48 -3.02
C CYS A 159 1.14 -3.02 -3.53
N ARG A 160 1.45 -4.26 -3.14
CA ARG A 160 2.62 -5.02 -3.58
C ARG A 160 2.23 -6.48 -3.73
N ASN A 161 2.97 -7.25 -4.54
CA ASN A 161 2.82 -8.70 -4.59
C ASN A 161 2.80 -9.28 -3.15
N PRO A 162 1.78 -10.08 -2.78
CA PRO A 162 1.59 -10.55 -1.41
C PRO A 162 2.73 -11.45 -0.92
N PHE A 163 3.41 -12.20 -1.79
CA PHE A 163 4.55 -13.03 -1.40
C PHE A 163 5.78 -12.18 -1.08
N ASP A 164 6.10 -11.19 -1.91
CA ASP A 164 7.19 -10.25 -1.64
C ASP A 164 6.93 -9.42 -0.38
N GLN A 165 5.67 -9.01 -0.19
CA GLN A 165 5.22 -8.32 1.00
C GLN A 165 5.39 -9.18 2.25
N PHE A 166 4.95 -10.45 2.21
CA PHE A 166 5.14 -11.40 3.30
C PHE A 166 6.62 -11.57 3.66
N ILE A 167 7.50 -11.84 2.68
CA ILE A 167 8.95 -12.00 2.93
C ILE A 167 9.54 -10.74 3.56
N SER A 168 9.14 -9.56 3.10
CA SER A 168 9.60 -8.29 3.68
C SER A 168 9.09 -8.08 5.11
N HIS A 169 7.85 -8.48 5.40
CA HIS A 169 7.24 -8.38 6.72
C HIS A 169 7.85 -9.36 7.71
N TRP A 170 8.04 -10.61 7.30
CA TRP A 170 8.76 -11.63 8.04
C TRP A 170 10.14 -11.13 8.46
N LYS A 171 11.00 -10.77 7.50
CA LYS A 171 12.36 -10.28 7.78
C LYS A 171 12.37 -9.05 8.70
N PHE A 172 11.40 -8.15 8.54
CA PHE A 172 11.28 -6.98 9.40
C PHE A 172 10.97 -7.35 10.86
N LEU A 173 10.02 -8.26 11.08
CA LEU A 173 9.66 -8.71 12.42
C LEU A 173 10.73 -9.61 13.06
N GLN A 174 11.47 -10.40 12.27
CA GLN A 174 12.65 -11.13 12.78
C GLN A 174 13.70 -10.18 13.36
N ASN A 175 13.99 -9.07 12.66
CA ASN A 175 14.96 -8.09 13.16
C ASN A 175 14.49 -7.44 14.46
N ILE A 176 13.19 -7.12 14.56
CA ILE A 176 12.60 -6.56 15.78
C ILE A 176 12.69 -7.57 16.94
N ALA A 177 12.31 -8.82 16.71
CA ALA A 177 12.39 -9.88 17.70
C ALA A 177 13.84 -10.06 18.20
N GLN A 178 14.81 -10.04 17.29
CA GLN A 178 16.24 -10.09 17.63
C GLN A 178 16.67 -8.89 18.50
N GLU A 179 16.24 -7.67 18.17
CA GLU A 179 16.55 -6.47 18.97
C GLU A 179 15.90 -6.50 20.35
N GLN A 180 14.72 -7.11 20.47
CA GLN A 180 13.99 -7.28 21.73
C GLN A 180 14.41 -8.54 22.50
N ASN A 181 15.35 -9.32 21.96
CA ASN A 181 15.80 -10.60 22.52
C ASN A 181 14.65 -11.60 22.75
N VAL A 182 13.65 -11.57 21.87
CA VAL A 182 12.51 -12.48 21.84
C VAL A 182 12.73 -13.50 20.72
N GLN A 183 12.33 -14.75 20.95
CA GLN A 183 12.34 -15.77 19.90
C GLN A 183 11.12 -15.57 19.00
N PRO A 184 11.32 -15.22 17.71
CA PRO A 184 10.21 -15.18 16.77
C PRO A 184 9.71 -16.59 16.48
N ILE A 185 8.54 -16.68 15.82
CA ILE A 185 8.01 -17.98 15.37
C ILE A 185 8.87 -18.57 14.23
N SER A 186 8.52 -19.74 13.70
CA SER A 186 9.18 -20.30 12.52
C SER A 186 8.64 -19.66 11.22
N PHE A 187 9.40 -19.80 10.13
CA PHE A 187 8.97 -19.31 8.82
C PHE A 187 7.67 -20.00 8.36
N GLU A 188 7.58 -21.31 8.58
CA GLU A 188 6.43 -22.13 8.22
C GLU A 188 5.18 -21.70 8.98
N GLU A 189 5.31 -21.48 10.29
CA GLU A 189 4.22 -21.00 11.14
C GLU A 189 3.76 -19.60 10.72
N ALA A 190 4.70 -18.70 10.43
CA ALA A 190 4.38 -17.37 9.96
C ALA A 190 3.70 -17.34 8.60
N PHE A 191 4.13 -18.21 7.69
CA PHE A 191 3.49 -18.35 6.39
C PHE A 191 2.07 -18.90 6.53
N GLU A 192 1.86 -19.87 7.43
CA GLU A 192 0.53 -20.38 7.73
C GLU A 192 -0.39 -19.28 8.31
N LEU A 193 0.11 -18.50 9.27
CA LEU A 193 -0.61 -17.33 9.82
C LEU A 193 -0.91 -16.29 8.74
N PHE A 194 0.05 -16.02 7.84
CA PHE A 194 -0.16 -15.14 6.69
C PHE A 194 -1.30 -15.64 5.78
N CYS A 195 -1.31 -16.94 5.44
CA CYS A 195 -2.37 -17.55 4.64
C CYS A 195 -3.74 -17.55 5.34
N LYS A 196 -3.77 -17.55 6.68
CA LYS A 196 -5.00 -17.38 7.48
C LYS A 196 -5.41 -15.91 7.63
N GLY A 197 -4.57 -14.96 7.20
CA GLY A 197 -4.81 -13.53 7.35
C GLY A 197 -4.56 -13.01 8.78
N ILE A 198 -3.92 -13.82 9.63
CA ILE A 198 -3.63 -13.53 11.03
C ILE A 198 -2.25 -12.90 11.11
N HIS A 199 -2.20 -11.60 10.89
CA HIS A 199 -0.99 -10.78 11.00
C HIS A 199 -1.41 -9.32 11.12
N SER A 200 -0.51 -8.45 11.58
CA SER A 200 -0.82 -7.01 11.74
C SER A 200 -1.47 -6.42 10.47
N PHE A 201 -2.62 -5.75 10.67
CA PHE A 201 -3.55 -5.16 9.70
C PHE A 201 -4.18 -6.13 8.69
N GLY A 202 -3.89 -7.43 8.79
CA GLY A 202 -4.43 -8.47 7.93
C GLY A 202 -5.92 -8.73 8.17
N PRO A 203 -6.61 -9.40 7.22
CA PRO A 203 -6.02 -10.07 6.05
C PRO A 203 -5.58 -9.13 4.92
N SER A 204 -4.42 -9.41 4.31
CA SER A 204 -3.83 -8.51 3.30
C SER A 204 -4.68 -8.36 2.04
N TRP A 205 -5.38 -9.40 1.60
CA TRP A 205 -6.25 -9.36 0.42
C TRP A 205 -7.49 -8.50 0.64
N GLU A 206 -8.13 -8.56 1.81
CA GLU A 206 -9.28 -7.70 2.13
C GLU A 206 -8.86 -6.22 2.18
N HIS A 207 -7.68 -5.96 2.76
CA HIS A 207 -7.12 -4.61 2.80
C HIS A 207 -6.94 -4.04 1.37
N VAL A 208 -6.30 -4.81 0.47
CA VAL A 208 -6.09 -4.39 -0.92
C VAL A 208 -7.41 -4.24 -1.67
N LEU A 209 -8.34 -5.20 -1.52
CA LEU A 209 -9.64 -5.18 -2.19
C LEU A 209 -10.50 -4.00 -1.77
N GLY A 210 -10.47 -3.61 -0.49
CA GLY A 210 -11.20 -2.45 0.01
C GLY A 210 -10.79 -1.17 -0.70
N TYR A 211 -9.48 -0.90 -0.77
CA TYR A 211 -8.95 0.28 -1.47
C TYR A 211 -9.09 0.20 -2.99
N TRP A 212 -8.96 -0.99 -3.57
CA TRP A 212 -9.19 -1.19 -5.00
C TRP A 212 -10.62 -0.82 -5.39
N LYS A 213 -11.63 -1.37 -4.71
CA LYS A 213 -13.05 -1.05 -4.95
C LYS A 213 -13.32 0.45 -4.77
N ALA A 214 -12.86 1.03 -3.67
CA ALA A 214 -13.03 2.45 -3.40
C ALA A 214 -12.37 3.34 -4.48
N SER A 215 -11.24 2.90 -5.06
CA SER A 215 -10.58 3.63 -6.15
C SER A 215 -11.33 3.59 -7.47
N LEU A 216 -12.06 2.50 -7.74
CA LEU A 216 -12.95 2.42 -8.90
C LEU A 216 -14.17 3.33 -8.73
N ASP A 217 -14.70 3.42 -7.51
CA ASP A 217 -15.86 4.24 -7.19
C ASP A 217 -15.53 5.75 -7.15
N ASN A 218 -14.31 6.11 -6.70
CA ASN A 218 -13.89 7.49 -6.59
C ASN A 218 -12.44 7.74 -7.06
N PRO A 219 -12.17 7.65 -8.38
CA PRO A 219 -10.82 7.75 -8.94
C PRO A 219 -10.20 9.15 -8.82
N ARG A 220 -11.01 10.20 -8.58
CA ARG A 220 -10.52 11.55 -8.31
C ARG A 220 -9.97 11.70 -6.89
N LYS A 221 -10.47 10.88 -5.97
CA LYS A 221 -10.09 10.89 -4.55
C LYS A 221 -9.00 9.87 -4.23
N ILE A 222 -8.96 8.74 -4.92
CA ILE A 222 -8.07 7.63 -4.58
C ILE A 222 -7.21 7.24 -5.80
N LEU A 223 -5.91 7.45 -5.68
CA LEU A 223 -4.92 6.94 -6.62
C LEU A 223 -4.42 5.58 -6.13
N PHE A 224 -4.59 4.54 -6.93
CA PHE A 224 -4.15 3.19 -6.63
C PHE A 224 -2.89 2.84 -7.44
N PHE A 225 -1.81 2.50 -6.75
CA PHE A 225 -0.55 2.05 -7.33
C PHE A 225 -0.23 0.59 -7.01
N LYS A 226 0.54 -0.02 -7.89
CA LYS A 226 1.29 -1.25 -7.61
C LYS A 226 2.76 -0.88 -7.44
N TYR A 227 3.39 -1.39 -6.40
CA TYR A 227 4.80 -1.16 -6.12
C TYR A 227 5.69 -1.55 -7.30
N GLU A 228 5.35 -2.64 -7.98
CA GLU A 228 6.07 -3.17 -9.13
C GLU A 228 6.06 -2.18 -10.31
N ASP A 229 4.89 -1.64 -10.65
CA ASP A 229 4.74 -0.66 -11.75
C ASP A 229 5.52 0.64 -11.45
N VAL A 230 5.45 1.13 -10.21
CA VAL A 230 6.21 2.32 -9.79
C VAL A 230 7.71 2.06 -9.82
N LYS A 231 8.15 0.84 -9.52
CA LYS A 231 9.56 0.44 -9.58
C LYS A 231 10.05 0.28 -11.03
N GLU A 232 9.20 -0.19 -11.93
CA GLU A 232 9.53 -0.37 -13.35
C GLU A 232 9.72 0.98 -14.05
N ASP A 233 8.82 1.94 -13.82
CA ASP A 233 8.93 3.31 -14.35
C ASP A 233 8.59 4.35 -13.28
N THR A 234 9.59 4.67 -12.46
CA THR A 234 9.41 5.61 -11.35
C THR A 234 9.12 7.03 -11.84
N SER A 235 9.80 7.51 -12.89
CA SER A 235 9.61 8.87 -13.39
C SER A 235 8.18 9.10 -13.89
N PHE A 236 7.61 8.15 -14.64
CA PHE A 236 6.22 8.22 -15.07
C PHE A 236 5.26 8.28 -13.89
N HIS A 237 5.44 7.39 -12.90
CA HIS A 237 4.55 7.33 -11.75
C HIS A 237 4.71 8.53 -10.80
N VAL A 238 5.89 9.13 -10.72
CA VAL A 238 6.12 10.40 -10.01
C VAL A 238 5.38 11.54 -10.68
N ASN A 239 5.42 11.65 -12.02
CA ASN A 239 4.63 12.65 -12.73
C ASN A 239 3.12 12.43 -12.50
N LYS A 240 2.64 11.18 -12.63
CA LYS A 240 1.24 10.81 -12.38
C LYS A 240 0.80 11.14 -10.95
N LEU A 241 1.67 10.90 -9.97
CA LEU A 241 1.41 11.25 -8.57
C LEU A 241 1.28 12.77 -8.40
N ALA A 242 2.18 13.56 -8.99
CA ALA A 242 2.10 15.02 -8.92
C ALA A 242 0.82 15.60 -9.54
N ASP A 243 0.41 15.06 -10.70
CA ASP A 243 -0.84 15.42 -11.36
C ASP A 243 -2.05 15.13 -10.45
N PHE A 244 -2.09 13.93 -9.86
CA PHE A 244 -3.14 13.53 -8.93
C PHE A 244 -3.19 14.41 -7.67
N LEU A 245 -2.02 14.75 -7.12
CA LEU A 245 -1.88 15.63 -5.95
C LEU A 245 -2.21 17.10 -6.26
N GLY A 246 -2.60 17.44 -7.49
CA GLY A 246 -2.95 18.80 -7.89
C GLY A 246 -1.76 19.75 -7.93
N CYS A 247 -0.55 19.23 -8.05
CA CYS A 247 0.67 20.01 -8.20
C CYS A 247 1.48 19.48 -9.40
N PRO A 248 0.92 19.52 -10.63
CA PRO A 248 1.57 18.98 -11.83
C PRO A 248 2.93 19.64 -12.07
N PHE A 249 3.86 18.91 -12.67
CA PHE A 249 5.14 19.49 -13.09
C PHE A 249 4.96 20.36 -14.33
N SER A 250 5.48 21.58 -14.27
CA SER A 250 5.58 22.48 -15.42
C SER A 250 6.56 21.97 -16.47
N ASP A 251 6.43 22.42 -17.72
CA ASP A 251 7.38 22.08 -18.79
C ASP A 251 8.80 22.54 -18.46
N VAL A 252 8.94 23.65 -17.71
CA VAL A 252 10.22 24.12 -17.20
C VAL A 252 10.81 23.13 -16.20
N GLU A 253 10.03 22.65 -15.22
CA GLU A 253 10.50 21.62 -14.27
C GLU A 253 10.90 20.33 -14.98
N LYS A 254 10.10 19.87 -15.94
CA LYS A 254 10.39 18.68 -16.74
C LYS A 254 11.70 18.84 -17.53
N SER A 255 11.87 19.97 -18.24
CA SER A 255 13.09 20.25 -19.01
C SER A 255 14.35 20.39 -18.14
N ARG A 256 14.20 20.75 -16.86
CA ARG A 256 15.29 20.87 -15.89
C ARG A 256 15.60 19.56 -15.16
N GLY A 257 14.90 18.47 -15.46
CA GLY A 257 15.13 17.16 -14.86
C GLY A 257 14.66 17.05 -13.41
N VAL A 258 13.66 17.84 -13.00
CA VAL A 258 13.18 17.88 -11.60
C VAL A 258 12.61 16.53 -11.16
N ILE A 259 11.96 15.81 -12.08
CA ILE A 259 11.40 14.48 -11.82
C ILE A 259 12.53 13.51 -11.50
N GLU A 260 13.58 13.49 -12.33
CA GLU A 260 14.75 12.63 -12.18
C GLU A 260 15.47 12.90 -10.86
N GLU A 261 15.57 14.15 -10.44
CA GLU A 261 16.16 14.51 -9.15
C GLU A 261 15.31 14.04 -7.96
N ILE A 262 13.97 14.15 -8.02
CA ILE A 262 13.09 13.56 -6.99
C ILE A 262 13.27 12.05 -6.93
N VAL A 263 13.30 11.39 -8.09
CA VAL A 263 13.51 9.93 -8.20
C VAL A 263 14.85 9.53 -7.58
N LYS A 264 15.91 10.28 -7.87
CA LYS A 264 17.26 10.06 -7.33
C LYS A 264 17.32 10.30 -5.82
N LEU A 265 16.75 11.40 -5.34
CA LEU A 265 16.68 11.74 -3.91
C LEU A 265 15.94 10.66 -3.12
N CYS A 266 14.80 10.21 -3.65
CA CYS A 266 13.96 9.19 -3.02
C CYS A 266 14.37 7.77 -3.42
N SER A 267 15.49 7.60 -4.13
CA SER A 267 15.94 6.28 -4.57
C SER A 267 16.31 5.40 -3.38
N PHE A 268 16.15 4.11 -3.56
CA PHE A 268 16.48 3.13 -2.54
C PHE A 268 17.95 3.21 -2.08
N ASP A 269 18.87 3.33 -3.04
CA ASP A 269 20.30 3.40 -2.78
C ASP A 269 20.64 4.67 -1.98
N ASN A 270 20.06 5.82 -2.35
CA ASN A 270 20.25 7.07 -1.60
C ASN A 270 19.69 6.96 -0.18
N MET A 271 18.41 6.58 -0.03
CA MET A 271 17.76 6.53 1.28
C MET A 271 18.41 5.52 2.23
N LYS A 272 18.90 4.38 1.75
CA LYS A 272 19.60 3.38 2.58
C LYS A 272 20.83 3.96 3.26
N ASP A 273 21.59 4.77 2.51
CA ASP A 273 22.93 5.17 2.90
C ASP A 273 22.95 6.44 3.76
N LEU A 274 21.80 7.11 3.92
CA LEU A 274 21.64 8.24 4.83
C LEU A 274 21.72 7.81 6.31
N GLU A 275 22.53 8.52 7.09
CA GLU A 275 22.73 8.22 8.52
C GLU A 275 21.42 8.27 9.33
N VAL A 276 20.50 9.15 8.96
CA VAL A 276 19.17 9.29 9.61
C VAL A 276 18.32 8.03 9.45
N ASN A 277 18.54 7.28 8.36
CA ASN A 277 17.87 6.01 8.09
C ASN A 277 18.63 4.80 8.65
N LYS A 278 19.86 4.98 9.16
CA LYS A 278 20.64 3.94 9.87
C LYS A 278 20.50 4.04 11.39
N THR A 279 20.27 5.24 11.90
CA THR A 279 20.29 5.54 13.34
C THR A 279 18.89 5.88 13.90
N GLY A 280 17.93 6.24 13.04
CA GLY A 280 16.56 6.52 13.43
C GLY A 280 15.85 5.32 14.07
N ARG A 281 15.00 5.59 15.07
CA ARG A 281 14.12 4.60 15.71
C ARG A 281 12.71 4.73 15.15
N PHE A 282 12.05 3.61 14.86
CA PHE A 282 10.63 3.63 14.53
C PHE A 282 9.81 3.88 15.81
N ARG A 283 9.10 5.02 15.87
CA ARG A 283 8.16 5.32 16.95
C ARG A 283 7.01 4.30 16.88
N GLY A 284 6.91 3.44 17.91
CA GLY A 284 5.90 2.37 18.00
C GLY A 284 6.47 0.96 18.16
N SER A 285 7.77 0.73 17.89
CA SER A 285 8.42 -0.57 18.18
C SER A 285 9.72 -0.45 18.98
N GLY A 286 10.26 0.76 19.16
CA GLY A 286 11.55 0.99 19.81
C GLY A 286 12.75 0.48 19.00
N ALA A 287 12.51 -0.19 17.87
CA ALA A 287 13.51 -0.83 17.03
C ALA A 287 14.29 0.18 16.19
N LYS A 288 15.59 -0.06 16.03
CA LYS A 288 16.47 0.74 15.17
C LYS A 288 16.17 0.38 13.71
N ASN A 289 16.32 1.35 12.81
CA ASN A 289 16.32 1.07 11.38
C ASN A 289 17.59 0.26 11.02
N SER A 290 17.52 -1.07 11.09
CA SER A 290 18.69 -1.94 10.89
C SER A 290 19.17 -1.97 9.42
N LYS A 291 20.50 -1.91 9.24
CA LYS A 291 21.25 -2.04 7.97
C LYS A 291 20.80 -3.21 7.07
N THR A 292 20.22 -4.25 7.66
CA THR A 292 19.85 -5.51 7.00
C THR A 292 18.60 -5.41 6.12
N LEU A 293 17.72 -4.43 6.37
CA LEU A 293 16.45 -4.27 5.65
C LEU A 293 16.65 -3.98 4.16
N PHE A 294 17.66 -3.18 3.83
CA PHE A 294 17.89 -2.75 2.46
C PHE A 294 18.74 -3.74 1.64
N THR A 295 19.48 -4.64 2.27
CA THR A 295 20.30 -5.64 1.52
C THR A 295 19.43 -6.81 1.04
N ALA A 296 18.33 -7.13 1.73
CA ALA A 296 17.40 -8.20 1.38
C ALA A 296 16.58 -7.96 0.10
N LEU A 297 16.47 -6.71 -0.39
CA LEU A 297 15.69 -6.37 -1.59
C LEU A 297 16.45 -6.58 -2.90
N ARG A 298 17.79 -6.68 -2.88
CA ARG A 298 18.59 -7.09 -4.06
C ARG A 298 18.55 -8.61 -4.28
N SER A 299 18.51 -9.41 -3.22
CA SER A 299 18.66 -10.87 -3.32
C SER A 299 17.37 -11.66 -3.55
N CYS A 300 16.20 -11.01 -3.57
CA CYS A 300 14.93 -11.64 -3.95
C CYS A 300 14.56 -11.46 -5.43
N SER A 301 15.44 -10.84 -6.24
CA SER A 301 15.27 -10.80 -7.70
C SER A 301 15.73 -12.13 -8.30
N THR A 302 14.83 -13.10 -8.40
CA THR A 302 15.08 -14.33 -9.15
C THR A 302 14.99 -14.03 -10.66
N ALA A 303 16.06 -13.47 -11.19
CA ALA A 303 16.37 -13.57 -12.60
C ALA A 303 17.89 -13.68 -12.73
N SER A 304 18.37 -14.87 -13.07
CA SER A 304 19.70 -15.03 -13.66
C SER A 304 19.56 -15.94 -14.87
N PRO A 305 20.23 -15.60 -15.99
CA PRO A 305 20.03 -16.24 -17.28
C PRO A 305 20.66 -17.65 -17.33
N LEU A 306 20.00 -18.53 -18.07
CA LEU A 306 20.47 -19.85 -18.44
C LEU A 306 21.73 -19.77 -19.30
N THR A 307 22.79 -20.48 -18.91
CA THR A 307 23.79 -20.98 -19.86
C THR A 307 24.10 -22.44 -19.55
N THR A 308 23.92 -23.27 -20.56
CA THR A 308 24.10 -24.72 -20.59
C THR A 308 25.57 -25.16 -20.59
N SER A 309 25.90 -26.16 -19.77
CA SER A 309 26.75 -27.32 -20.16
C SER A 309 26.65 -28.48 -19.15
N LEU A 310 26.59 -29.70 -19.66
CA LEU A 310 26.66 -31.03 -19.02
C LEU A 310 27.85 -31.79 -19.68
N PRO A 311 28.34 -32.97 -19.21
CA PRO A 311 28.10 -33.75 -17.97
C PRO A 311 29.42 -34.25 -17.28
N SER A 312 29.40 -34.90 -16.10
CA SER A 312 29.46 -36.38 -15.93
C SER A 312 29.16 -36.87 -14.49
N HIS A 313 28.62 -38.10 -14.38
CA HIS A 313 27.83 -38.73 -13.30
C HIS A 313 28.37 -38.88 -11.84
N PRO A 314 27.47 -39.21 -10.86
CA PRO A 314 27.59 -38.99 -9.41
C PRO A 314 27.72 -40.26 -8.55
N PRO A 315 27.80 -40.17 -7.20
CA PRO A 315 27.34 -41.22 -6.30
C PRO A 315 25.96 -40.92 -5.70
N SER A 316 25.21 -42.00 -5.51
CA SER A 316 23.80 -42.12 -5.11
C SER A 316 23.44 -41.67 -3.68
N LEU A 317 22.28 -41.02 -3.53
CA LEU A 317 21.57 -40.77 -2.27
C LEU A 317 20.09 -41.23 -2.38
N PRO A 318 19.42 -41.57 -1.26
CA PRO A 318 18.28 -42.51 -1.21
C PRO A 318 16.92 -41.93 -1.71
N PRO A 319 15.92 -42.80 -2.04
CA PRO A 319 14.59 -42.40 -2.53
C PRO A 319 13.67 -41.81 -1.42
N PRO A 320 12.54 -41.16 -1.78
CA PRO A 320 12.18 -39.85 -1.22
C PRO A 320 10.97 -39.84 -0.26
N SER A 321 10.93 -38.87 0.66
CA SER A 321 9.70 -38.45 1.34
C SER A 321 8.90 -37.50 0.43
N VAL A 322 8.32 -38.06 -0.63
CA VAL A 322 7.23 -37.46 -1.41
C VAL A 322 5.94 -37.54 -0.58
N MET A 323 5.00 -36.60 -0.80
CA MET A 323 3.57 -36.66 -0.42
C MET A 323 3.02 -35.72 0.67
N ILE A 324 3.61 -34.55 0.94
CA ILE A 324 2.88 -33.45 1.64
C ILE A 324 3.09 -32.10 0.95
N ASN A 325 4.32 -31.74 0.61
CA ASN A 325 4.63 -30.46 -0.06
C ASN A 325 4.09 -30.36 -1.48
N ASP A 326 4.01 -31.48 -2.21
CA ASP A 326 3.43 -31.52 -3.55
C ASP A 326 1.91 -31.30 -3.54
N HIS A 327 1.20 -31.81 -2.54
CA HIS A 327 -0.25 -31.58 -2.42
C HIS A 327 -0.58 -30.11 -2.10
N LEU A 328 0.26 -29.45 -1.30
CA LEU A 328 0.09 -28.04 -0.97
C LEU A 328 0.46 -27.14 -2.16
N ALA A 329 1.55 -27.46 -2.87
CA ALA A 329 1.95 -26.79 -4.10
C ALA A 329 0.91 -26.97 -5.22
N GLU A 330 0.32 -28.15 -5.35
CA GLU A 330 -0.77 -28.41 -6.31
C GLU A 330 -2.08 -27.75 -5.88
N SER A 331 -2.36 -27.58 -4.58
CA SER A 331 -3.52 -26.81 -4.09
C SER A 331 -3.39 -25.32 -4.39
N VAL A 332 -2.18 -24.76 -4.25
CA VAL A 332 -1.88 -23.36 -4.63
C VAL A 332 -1.92 -23.21 -6.15
N LYS A 333 -1.33 -24.14 -6.93
CA LYS A 333 -1.44 -24.14 -8.40
C LYS A 333 -2.87 -24.32 -8.89
N ALA A 334 -3.69 -25.13 -8.24
CA ALA A 334 -5.10 -25.32 -8.61
C ALA A 334 -5.90 -24.04 -8.36
N LYS A 335 -5.64 -23.34 -7.26
CA LYS A 335 -6.22 -22.01 -6.98
C LYS A 335 -5.75 -20.95 -7.98
N LEU A 336 -4.49 -21.03 -8.46
CA LEU A 336 -3.94 -20.15 -9.49
C LEU A 336 -4.48 -20.47 -10.90
N LYS A 337 -4.72 -21.74 -11.25
CA LYS A 337 -5.37 -22.13 -12.53
C LYS A 337 -6.80 -21.60 -12.65
N VAL A 338 -7.51 -21.40 -11.53
CA VAL A 338 -8.83 -20.74 -11.50
C VAL A 338 -8.72 -19.24 -11.81
N VAL A 339 -7.55 -18.63 -11.57
CA VAL A 339 -7.23 -17.23 -11.93
C VAL A 339 -6.81 -17.12 -13.40
N ASP A 340 -6.06 -18.11 -13.91
CA ASP A 340 -5.59 -18.14 -15.30
C ASP A 340 -6.69 -18.49 -16.33
N ASN A 341 -7.81 -19.09 -15.89
CA ASN A 341 -8.97 -19.37 -16.74
C ASN A 341 -10.26 -18.83 -16.09
N PRO A 342 -10.48 -17.51 -16.09
CA PRO A 342 -11.60 -16.89 -15.41
C PRO A 342 -12.92 -17.34 -16.05
N ASN A 343 -13.92 -17.60 -15.20
CA ASN A 343 -15.27 -17.96 -15.65
C ASN A 343 -15.76 -16.92 -16.69
N PRO A 344 -16.32 -17.34 -17.85
CA PRO A 344 -16.71 -16.44 -18.95
C PRO A 344 -17.64 -15.30 -18.55
N ARG A 345 -18.33 -15.44 -17.40
CA ARG A 345 -19.17 -14.38 -16.82
C ARG A 345 -18.37 -13.13 -16.39
N PHE A 346 -17.06 -13.26 -16.15
CA PHE A 346 -16.15 -12.17 -15.75
C PHE A 346 -15.43 -11.49 -16.92
N LEU A 347 -15.57 -11.98 -18.16
CA LEU A 347 -14.99 -11.36 -19.37
C LEU A 347 -15.92 -10.31 -20.02
N LYS A 348 -17.10 -10.05 -19.45
CA LYS A 348 -18.11 -9.21 -20.11
C LYS A 348 -17.86 -7.69 -20.00
N TYR A 349 -16.83 -7.25 -19.28
CA TYR A 349 -16.56 -5.83 -19.04
C TYR A 349 -15.06 -5.46 -19.16
N GLY A 350 -14.38 -6.02 -20.17
CA GLY A 350 -13.00 -5.67 -20.52
C GLY A 350 -12.90 -4.54 -21.54
N SER A 351 -12.29 -3.44 -21.09
CA SER A 351 -11.67 -2.28 -21.78
C SER A 351 -11.56 -2.29 -23.32
N LEU A 352 -11.95 -1.16 -23.92
CA LEU A 352 -11.66 -0.76 -25.31
C LEU A 352 -10.25 -0.16 -25.39
N HIS A 353 -9.35 -0.75 -26.20
CA HIS A 353 -8.40 -0.05 -27.07
C HIS A 353 -7.77 -1.04 -28.10
N PRO A 354 -7.25 -0.55 -29.23
CA PRO A 354 -7.62 -1.03 -30.57
C PRO A 354 -6.63 -2.03 -31.18
N ASP A 355 -7.14 -2.85 -32.09
CA ASP A 355 -6.44 -3.89 -32.83
C ASP A 355 -5.57 -3.29 -33.98
N PRO A 356 -4.27 -3.63 -34.09
CA PRO A 356 -3.36 -3.07 -35.08
C PRO A 356 -3.17 -3.92 -36.36
N ASP A 357 -4.13 -4.74 -36.81
CA ASP A 357 -3.97 -5.51 -38.06
C ASP A 357 -5.25 -5.63 -38.93
N LEU A 358 -5.78 -4.49 -39.41
CA LEU A 358 -6.67 -4.48 -40.58
C LEU A 358 -6.11 -3.57 -41.68
N ALA A 359 -5.19 -4.15 -42.45
CA ALA A 359 -4.65 -3.57 -43.67
C ALA A 359 -5.59 -3.83 -44.89
N HIS A 360 -6.22 -2.73 -45.34
CA HIS A 360 -6.59 -2.36 -46.73
C HIS A 360 -7.81 -3.01 -47.44
N PRO A 361 -8.41 -2.39 -48.50
CA PRO A 361 -8.23 -1.04 -49.08
C PRO A 361 -9.54 -0.23 -49.27
N HIS A 362 -9.41 1.10 -49.41
CA HIS A 362 -10.43 1.99 -50.02
C HIS A 362 -10.45 1.81 -51.56
N PRO A 363 -11.60 1.98 -52.27
CA PRO A 363 -12.12 3.32 -52.55
C PRO A 363 -13.65 3.52 -52.64
N LEU A 364 -13.98 4.81 -52.55
CA LEU A 364 -15.20 5.59 -52.75
C LEU A 364 -16.32 5.14 -53.72
N LEU A 365 -17.53 5.64 -53.35
CA LEU A 365 -18.60 6.27 -54.16
C LEU A 365 -19.80 5.45 -54.71
N SER A 366 -20.97 5.87 -54.17
CA SER A 366 -22.29 6.09 -54.81
C SER A 366 -23.09 4.91 -55.37
N LYS A 367 -24.31 4.70 -54.85
CA LYS A 367 -25.59 5.05 -55.49
C LYS A 367 -26.79 4.37 -54.81
N ASP A 368 -27.86 5.15 -54.72
CA ASP A 368 -29.29 4.81 -54.84
C ASP A 368 -29.89 3.68 -53.98
N ARG A 369 -30.85 4.05 -53.13
CA ARG A 369 -32.26 3.63 -53.28
C ARG A 369 -33.16 4.25 -52.20
N ASP A 370 -33.99 5.18 -52.66
CA ASP A 370 -35.44 5.25 -52.50
C ASP A 370 -36.08 4.69 -51.23
N TYR A 371 -36.63 5.61 -50.41
CA TYR A 371 -37.90 5.34 -49.73
C TYR A 371 -38.71 6.64 -49.61
N HIS A 372 -39.77 6.76 -50.41
CA HIS A 372 -40.81 7.77 -50.27
C HIS A 372 -41.87 7.30 -49.25
N PRO A 373 -42.47 8.20 -48.45
CA PRO A 373 -43.53 7.89 -47.49
C PRO A 373 -44.93 8.16 -48.09
N PRO A 374 -46.02 7.70 -47.45
CA PRO A 374 -47.33 8.33 -47.62
C PRO A 374 -47.74 9.13 -46.37
N LEU A 375 -48.02 10.41 -46.62
CA LEU A 375 -48.91 11.27 -45.83
C LEU A 375 -50.37 10.85 -46.05
N VAL A 376 -51.23 10.92 -45.02
CA VAL A 376 -52.60 11.50 -44.97
C VAL A 376 -53.08 11.47 -43.49
N ARG A 377 -53.24 12.64 -42.84
CA ARG A 377 -54.46 13.24 -42.19
C ARG A 377 -55.45 12.23 -41.55
N ASP A 378 -55.99 12.43 -40.36
CA ASP A 378 -56.69 13.62 -39.82
C ASP A 378 -56.97 13.41 -38.31
N GLY A 379 -57.22 14.50 -37.55
CA GLY A 379 -58.10 14.44 -36.36
C GLY A 379 -57.53 14.66 -34.95
N ASP A 380 -57.63 15.91 -34.49
CA ASP A 380 -58.07 16.36 -33.16
C ASP A 380 -57.13 16.52 -31.92
N ARG A 381 -56.91 17.81 -31.60
CA ARG A 381 -57.07 18.53 -30.30
C ARG A 381 -55.97 18.36 -29.21
N LEU A 382 -55.16 19.40 -28.95
CA LEU A 382 -55.31 20.47 -27.91
C LEU A 382 -55.23 19.91 -26.47
N HIS A 383 -54.34 20.29 -25.53
CA HIS A 383 -53.85 21.61 -25.04
C HIS A 383 -52.48 21.43 -24.34
N LEU A 384 -51.46 22.28 -24.51
CA LEU A 384 -51.07 23.47 -23.70
C LEU A 384 -51.30 23.38 -22.18
N TYR A 385 -50.23 23.45 -21.38
CA TYR A 385 -50.07 24.49 -20.34
C TYR A 385 -48.57 24.79 -20.15
N SER A 386 -48.29 26.09 -20.12
CA SER A 386 -47.04 26.82 -19.89
C SER A 386 -46.48 26.69 -18.49
#